data_AF-A0A2D5PEL4-F1
#
_entry.id   AF-A0A2D5PEL4-F1
#
_cell.length_a   1.000
_cell.length_b   1.000
_cell.length_c   1.000
_cell.angle_alpha   90.00
_cell.angle_beta   90.00
_cell.angle_gamma   90.00
#
_symmetry.space_group_name_H-M   'P 1'
#
loop_
_entity.id
_entity.type
_entity.pdbx_description
1 polymer ?
#
loop_
_entity_poly.entity_id
_entity_poly.type
_entity_poly.pdbx_seq_one_letter_code
_entity_poly.pdbx_strand_id
1 'polypeptide(L)'
;MNHDQTLSRGPCQTGDPSVLVLLRTLKENARISKNSHFYASLRRRHLHVLYGLPAVVINLLLGSVFFTLLQAELPDWGKWLGAILALVAAGLGAVQTFFDFNKQCAGHREVGNDYLELARECERLLALLDDGLITLQQLAAELPRLNEEYADINERAERFIVTPAEYAQARRRMVSASGGTQTLKEP
;
A
#
# COMPACT_ATOMS: atom_id res chain seq x y z
N MET A 1 -3.90 -10.80 17.97
CA MET A 1 -3.11 -9.73 18.59
C MET A 1 -1.92 -10.38 19.26
N ASN A 2 -0.76 -10.36 18.61
CA ASN A 2 0.52 -10.76 19.20
C ASN A 2 1.48 -9.62 18.86
N HIS A 3 1.77 -8.79 19.87
CA HIS A 3 2.79 -7.76 19.81
C HIS A 3 4.15 -8.45 19.94
N ASP A 4 4.69 -8.92 18.83
CA ASP A 4 6.12 -9.23 18.74
C ASP A 4 6.67 -8.60 17.46
N GLN A 5 6.66 -7.26 17.47
CA GLN A 5 7.50 -6.47 16.59
C GLN A 5 8.94 -6.65 17.08
N THR A 6 9.57 -7.74 16.67
CA THR A 6 11.02 -7.82 16.66
C THR A 6 11.51 -6.76 15.67
N LEU A 7 11.71 -5.55 16.21
CA LEU A 7 12.38 -4.43 15.57
C LEU A 7 13.73 -4.95 15.05
N SER A 8 13.75 -5.34 13.78
CA SER A 8 14.94 -5.72 13.05
C SER A 8 15.81 -4.48 12.90
N ARG A 9 16.54 -4.15 13.98
CA ARG A 9 17.51 -3.06 14.03
C ARG A 9 18.41 -3.16 12.80
N GLY A 10 18.40 -2.14 11.94
CA GLY A 10 19.51 -1.91 11.02
C GLY A 10 20.81 -1.83 11.83
N PRO A 11 22.00 -2.04 11.23
CA PRO A 11 23.24 -2.07 11.98
C PRO A 11 23.40 -0.75 12.75
N CYS A 12 23.13 -0.81 14.06
CA CYS A 12 23.49 0.25 14.99
C CYS A 12 25.01 0.24 15.02
N GLN A 13 25.63 1.30 14.51
CA GLN A 13 27.07 1.47 14.64
C GLN A 13 27.36 1.49 16.15
N THR A 14 28.26 0.64 16.62
CA THR A 14 28.66 0.58 18.02
C THR A 14 29.29 1.92 18.41
N GLY A 15 28.50 2.81 19.02
CA GLY A 15 28.92 4.16 19.40
C GLY A 15 27.91 5.28 19.13
N ASP A 16 26.85 5.04 18.34
CA ASP A 16 25.85 6.06 18.05
C ASP A 16 25.01 6.42 19.30
N PRO A 17 24.74 7.72 19.55
CA PRO A 17 23.77 8.16 20.56
C PRO A 17 22.40 7.49 20.38
N SER A 18 21.76 7.08 21.48
CA SER A 18 20.45 6.37 21.45
C SER A 18 19.36 7.11 20.66
N VAL A 19 19.38 8.45 20.67
CA VAL A 19 18.45 9.32 19.93
C VAL A 19 18.59 9.12 18.41
N LEU A 20 19.83 9.02 17.91
CA LEU A 20 20.09 8.79 16.49
C LEU A 20 19.61 7.41 16.05
N VAL A 21 19.83 6.40 16.87
CA VAL A 21 19.36 5.03 16.62
C VAL A 21 17.84 5.00 16.53
N LEU A 22 17.15 5.68 17.44
CA LEU A 22 15.69 5.74 17.46
C LEU A 22 15.13 6.44 16.22
N LEU A 23 15.69 7.59 15.82
CA LEU A 23 15.28 8.31 14.63
C LEU A 23 15.52 7.52 13.33
N ARG A 24 16.68 6.87 13.19
CA ARG A 24 16.97 6.01 12.03
C ARG A 24 16.03 4.81 11.96
N THR A 25 15.68 4.23 13.11
CA THR A 25 14.72 3.13 13.21
C THR A 25 13.32 3.60 12.81
N LEU A 26 12.89 4.77 13.30
CA LEU A 26 11.60 5.36 12.94
C LEU A 26 11.51 5.61 11.43
N LYS A 27 12.56 6.20 10.84
CA LYS A 27 12.66 6.41 9.39
C LYS A 27 12.51 5.10 8.62
N GLU A 28 13.26 4.07 9.00
CA GLU A 28 13.24 2.78 8.30
C GLU A 28 11.87 2.12 8.38
N ASN A 29 11.25 2.13 9.57
CA ASN A 29 9.90 1.62 9.77
C ASN A 29 8.89 2.37 8.89
N ALA A 30 8.95 3.72 8.87
CA ALA A 30 8.09 4.54 8.02
C ALA A 30 8.28 4.21 6.52
N ARG A 31 9.53 4.02 6.06
CA ARG A 31 9.81 3.64 4.65
C ARG A 31 9.24 2.25 4.31
N ILE A 32 9.36 1.28 5.20
CA ILE A 32 8.79 -0.07 5.02
C ILE A 32 7.25 0.02 4.96
N SER A 33 6.64 0.72 5.92
CA SER A 33 5.20 0.92 5.99
C SER A 33 4.67 1.59 4.71
N LYS A 34 5.27 2.71 4.28
CA LYS A 34 4.98 3.38 3.00
C LYS A 34 4.93 2.38 1.84
N ASN A 35 6.01 1.64 1.65
CA ASN A 35 6.13 0.73 0.51
C ASN A 35 5.08 -0.38 0.57
N SER A 36 4.81 -0.91 1.76
CA SER A 36 3.80 -1.96 1.94
C SER A 36 2.39 -1.48 1.59
N HIS A 37 2.03 -0.26 1.99
CA HIS A 37 0.77 0.40 1.60
C HIS A 37 0.70 0.66 0.08
N PHE A 38 1.79 1.09 -0.57
CA PHE A 38 1.78 1.24 -2.03
C PHE A 38 1.61 -0.09 -2.77
N TYR A 39 2.29 -1.16 -2.34
CA TYR A 39 2.08 -2.50 -2.91
C TYR A 39 0.64 -2.98 -2.71
N ALA A 40 0.08 -2.75 -1.52
CA ALA A 40 -1.30 -3.05 -1.24
C ALA A 40 -2.24 -2.33 -2.21
N SER A 41 -2.04 -1.02 -2.43
CA SER A 41 -2.85 -0.23 -3.36
C SER A 41 -2.82 -0.79 -4.79
N LEU A 42 -1.66 -1.23 -5.28
CA LEU A 42 -1.51 -1.80 -6.62
C LEU A 42 -2.30 -3.11 -6.74
N ARG A 43 -2.28 -3.96 -5.71
CA ARG A 43 -3.03 -5.22 -5.69
C ARG A 43 -4.54 -4.97 -5.72
N ARG A 44 -5.05 -4.00 -4.96
CA ARG A 44 -6.50 -3.69 -4.94
C ARG A 44 -6.94 -3.11 -6.28
N ARG A 45 -6.08 -2.31 -6.95
CA ARG A 45 -6.33 -1.82 -8.31
C ARG A 45 -6.45 -2.97 -9.30
N HIS A 46 -5.58 -3.97 -9.20
CA HIS A 46 -5.67 -5.14 -10.08
C HIS A 46 -6.96 -5.93 -9.85
N LEU A 47 -7.40 -6.10 -8.60
CA LEU A 47 -8.69 -6.73 -8.30
C LEU A 47 -9.87 -5.92 -8.87
N HIS A 48 -9.85 -4.60 -8.76
CA HIS A 48 -10.87 -3.74 -9.36
C HIS A 48 -11.01 -3.98 -10.87
N VAL A 49 -9.89 -3.99 -11.59
CA VAL A 49 -9.88 -4.24 -13.04
C VAL A 49 -10.30 -5.68 -13.36
N LEU A 50 -9.84 -6.65 -12.56
CA LEU A 50 -10.15 -8.07 -12.75
C LEU A 50 -11.64 -8.39 -12.60
N TYR A 51 -12.35 -7.74 -11.67
CA TYR A 51 -13.79 -7.96 -11.48
C TYR A 51 -14.66 -7.03 -12.34
N GLY A 52 -14.22 -5.77 -12.53
CA GLY A 52 -15.00 -4.78 -13.26
C GLY A 52 -14.98 -5.00 -14.78
N LEU A 53 -13.83 -5.35 -15.36
CA LEU A 53 -13.74 -5.53 -16.81
C LEU A 53 -14.64 -6.68 -17.32
N PRO A 54 -14.66 -7.89 -16.70
CA PRO A 54 -15.59 -8.94 -17.11
C PRO A 54 -17.05 -8.54 -16.92
N ALA A 55 -17.40 -7.85 -15.84
CA ALA A 55 -18.77 -7.38 -15.61
C ALA A 55 -19.24 -6.45 -16.73
N VAL A 56 -18.38 -5.51 -17.17
CA VAL A 56 -18.69 -4.61 -18.28
C VAL A 56 -18.88 -5.38 -19.60
N VAL A 57 -17.99 -6.32 -19.91
CA VAL A 57 -18.09 -7.13 -21.14
C VAL A 57 -19.36 -7.98 -21.14
N ILE A 58 -19.67 -8.65 -20.02
CA ILE A 58 -20.88 -9.47 -19.90
C ILE A 58 -22.14 -8.61 -20.05
N ASN A 59 -22.19 -7.44 -19.42
CA ASN A 59 -23.31 -6.51 -19.56
C ASN A 59 -23.49 -6.00 -21.00
N LEU A 60 -22.40 -5.77 -21.74
CA LEU A 60 -22.47 -5.38 -23.16
C LEU A 60 -23.03 -6.51 -24.03
N LEU A 61 -22.61 -7.76 -23.78
CA LEU A 61 -23.14 -8.94 -24.47
C LEU A 61 -24.63 -9.15 -24.15
N LEU A 62 -25.01 -9.01 -22.88
CA LEU A 62 -26.41 -9.09 -22.42
C LEU A 62 -27.29 -8.05 -23.11
N GLY A 63 -26.83 -6.80 -23.23
CA GLY A 63 -27.55 -5.76 -23.98
C GLY A 63 -27.77 -6.14 -25.44
N SER A 64 -26.76 -6.76 -26.07
CA SER A 64 -26.87 -7.26 -27.45
C SER A 64 -27.86 -8.42 -27.57
N VAL A 65 -27.79 -9.40 -26.66
CA VAL A 65 -28.73 -10.53 -26.60
C VAL A 65 -30.16 -10.07 -26.35
N PHE A 66 -30.34 -9.10 -25.45
CA PHE A 66 -31.64 -8.49 -25.16
C PHE A 66 -32.26 -7.84 -26.39
N PHE A 67 -31.46 -7.14 -27.20
CA PHE A 67 -31.94 -6.55 -28.44
C PHE A 67 -32.36 -7.62 -29.47
N THR A 68 -31.61 -8.72 -29.58
CA THR A 68 -31.98 -9.85 -30.44
C THR A 68 -33.30 -10.48 -29.99
N LEU A 69 -33.55 -10.64 -28.69
CA LEU A 69 -34.82 -11.15 -28.15
C LEU A 69 -36.03 -10.30 -28.55
N LEU A 70 -35.86 -8.99 -28.77
CA LEU A 70 -36.94 -8.10 -29.22
C LEU A 70 -37.29 -8.29 -30.69
N GLN A 71 -36.35 -8.78 -31.51
CA GLN A 71 -36.52 -8.92 -32.96
C GLN A 71 -36.79 -10.36 -33.40
N ALA A 72 -36.25 -11.34 -32.68
CA ALA A 72 -36.33 -12.75 -33.01
C ALA A 72 -36.35 -13.61 -31.74
N GLU A 73 -37.03 -14.76 -31.83
CA GLU A 73 -37.06 -15.70 -30.72
C GLU A 73 -35.73 -16.46 -30.61
N LEU A 74 -35.09 -16.41 -29.44
CA LEU A 74 -33.85 -17.15 -29.22
C LEU A 74 -34.15 -18.64 -28.96
N PRO A 75 -33.23 -19.53 -29.39
CA PRO A 75 -33.29 -20.93 -28.99
C PRO A 75 -33.13 -21.06 -27.46
N ASP A 76 -33.71 -22.12 -26.88
CA ASP A 76 -33.78 -22.27 -25.41
C ASP A 76 -32.42 -22.28 -24.72
N TRP A 77 -31.38 -22.83 -25.35
CA TRP A 77 -30.01 -22.77 -24.82
C TRP A 77 -29.49 -21.34 -24.69
N GLY A 78 -29.89 -20.44 -25.60
CA GLY A 78 -29.52 -19.03 -25.58
C GLY A 78 -30.20 -18.26 -24.46
N LYS A 79 -31.46 -18.60 -24.13
CA LYS A 79 -32.19 -18.04 -22.98
C LYS A 79 -31.49 -18.39 -21.66
N TRP A 80 -31.11 -19.65 -21.48
CA TRP A 80 -30.37 -20.10 -20.29
C TRP A 80 -28.98 -19.50 -20.19
N LEU A 81 -28.25 -19.40 -21.31
CA LEU A 81 -26.94 -18.75 -21.34
C LEU A 81 -27.03 -17.27 -20.93
N GLY A 82 -28.02 -16.54 -21.45
CA GLY A 82 -28.30 -15.16 -21.06
C GLY A 82 -28.61 -15.01 -19.57
N ALA A 83 -29.47 -15.88 -19.03
CA ALA A 83 -29.82 -15.86 -17.61
C ALA A 83 -28.60 -16.08 -16.70
N ILE A 84 -27.73 -17.04 -17.03
CA ILE A 84 -26.49 -17.31 -16.28
C ILE A 84 -25.53 -16.12 -16.36
N LEU A 85 -25.33 -15.55 -17.56
CA LEU A 85 -24.49 -14.37 -17.75
C LEU A 85 -25.00 -13.18 -16.94
N ALA A 86 -26.32 -12.95 -16.91
CA ALA A 86 -26.92 -11.89 -16.11
C ALA A 86 -26.65 -12.06 -14.60
N LEU A 87 -26.79 -13.29 -14.10
CA LEU A 87 -26.51 -13.61 -12.70
C LEU A 87 -25.02 -13.39 -12.36
N VAL A 88 -24.11 -13.80 -13.24
CA VAL A 88 -22.67 -13.59 -13.06
C VAL A 88 -22.32 -12.11 -13.10
N ALA A 89 -22.84 -11.33 -14.05
CA ALA A 89 -22.64 -9.88 -14.11
C ALA A 89 -23.13 -9.17 -12.85
N ALA A 90 -24.34 -9.51 -12.37
CA ALA A 90 -24.88 -8.95 -11.14
C ALA A 90 -24.01 -9.31 -9.92
N GLY A 91 -23.55 -10.56 -9.83
CA GLY A 91 -22.64 -11.01 -8.77
C GLY A 91 -21.30 -10.28 -8.78
N LEU A 92 -20.69 -10.12 -9.96
CA LEU A 92 -19.44 -9.36 -10.12
C LEU A 92 -19.61 -7.88 -9.73
N GLY A 93 -20.72 -7.25 -10.14
CA GLY A 93 -21.05 -5.87 -9.76
C GLY A 93 -21.26 -5.71 -8.25
N ALA A 94 -21.94 -6.68 -7.62
CA ALA A 94 -22.12 -6.70 -6.18
C ALA A 94 -20.79 -6.85 -5.43
N VAL A 95 -19.90 -7.75 -5.87
CA VAL A 95 -18.54 -7.91 -5.31
C VAL A 95 -17.75 -6.62 -5.48
N GLN A 96 -17.75 -6.01 -6.66
CA GLN A 96 -17.04 -4.75 -6.92
C GLN A 96 -17.52 -3.62 -6.01
N THR A 97 -18.84 -3.52 -5.79
CA THR A 97 -19.45 -2.49 -4.94
C THR A 97 -19.17 -2.75 -3.46
N PHE A 98 -19.34 -3.98 -3.01
CA PHE A 98 -19.15 -4.37 -1.61
C PHE A 98 -17.72 -4.15 -1.13
N PHE A 99 -16.73 -4.49 -1.98
CA PHE A 99 -15.32 -4.32 -1.62
C PHE A 99 -14.80 -2.90 -1.86
N ASP A 100 -15.49 -2.05 -2.64
CA ASP A 100 -15.09 -0.68 -2.97
C ASP A 100 -13.56 -0.53 -3.15
N PHE A 101 -13.02 -1.28 -4.11
CA PHE A 101 -11.58 -1.37 -4.32
C PHE A 101 -10.94 0.00 -4.60
N ASN A 102 -11.70 0.96 -5.17
CA ASN A 102 -11.23 2.32 -5.42
C ASN A 102 -10.97 3.06 -4.11
N LYS A 103 -11.92 3.02 -3.16
CA LYS A 103 -11.73 3.61 -1.83
C LYS A 103 -10.58 2.95 -1.08
N GLN A 104 -10.43 1.63 -1.16
CA GLN A 104 -9.28 0.94 -0.57
C GLN A 104 -7.95 1.37 -1.19
N CYS A 105 -7.89 1.50 -2.52
CA CYS A 105 -6.68 1.99 -3.21
C CYS A 105 -6.31 3.40 -2.77
N ALA A 106 -7.28 4.31 -2.73
CA ALA A 106 -7.08 5.69 -2.32
C ALA A 106 -6.56 5.75 -0.88
N GLY A 107 -7.20 5.03 0.05
CA GLY A 107 -6.79 4.99 1.45
C GLY A 107 -5.40 4.40 1.69
N HIS A 108 -5.03 3.32 0.99
CA HIS A 108 -3.66 2.83 1.05
C HIS A 108 -2.64 3.84 0.49
N ARG A 109 -2.98 4.62 -0.55
CA ARG A 109 -2.08 5.64 -1.10
C ARG A 109 -1.93 6.84 -0.17
N GLU A 110 -3.02 7.25 0.47
CA GLU A 110 -3.06 8.34 1.45
C GLU A 110 -2.14 8.01 2.64
N VAL A 111 -2.39 6.89 3.33
CA VAL A 111 -1.54 6.42 4.44
C VAL A 111 -0.09 6.19 4.00
N GLY A 112 0.11 5.68 2.79
CA GLY A 112 1.45 5.55 2.21
C GLY A 112 2.16 6.90 2.05
N ASN A 113 1.45 7.94 1.63
CA ASN A 113 2.01 9.29 1.52
C ASN A 113 2.34 9.87 2.90
N ASP A 114 1.50 9.65 3.91
CA ASP A 114 1.78 10.15 5.26
C ASP A 114 3.08 9.54 5.83
N TYR A 115 3.28 8.22 5.69
CA TYR A 115 4.54 7.59 6.06
C TYR A 115 5.74 8.09 5.23
N LEU A 116 5.53 8.47 3.97
CA LEU A 116 6.57 9.05 3.13
C LEU A 116 6.99 10.42 3.65
N GLU A 117 6.03 11.25 4.04
CA GLU A 117 6.27 12.56 4.62
C GLU A 117 7.07 12.45 5.91
N LEU A 118 6.64 11.59 6.84
CA LEU A 118 7.37 11.33 8.08
C LEU A 118 8.80 10.81 7.83
N ALA A 119 8.97 9.90 6.87
CA ALA A 119 10.31 9.40 6.51
C ALA A 119 11.21 10.51 5.96
N ARG A 120 10.67 11.41 5.12
CA ARG A 120 11.40 12.57 4.59
C ARG A 120 11.76 13.56 5.68
N GLU A 121 10.87 13.75 6.66
CA GLU A 121 11.12 14.60 7.81
C GLU A 121 12.29 14.07 8.65
N CYS A 122 12.30 12.76 8.91
CA CYS A 122 13.43 12.11 9.57
C CYS A 122 14.73 12.25 8.76
N GLU A 123 14.67 12.13 7.43
CA GLU A 123 15.83 12.34 6.55
C GLU A 123 16.35 13.78 6.62
N ARG A 124 15.45 14.77 6.63
CA ARG A 124 15.80 16.18 6.77
C ARG A 124 16.51 16.45 8.09
N LEU A 125 15.98 15.93 9.20
CA LEU A 125 16.60 16.11 10.52
C LEU A 125 17.96 15.43 10.64
N LEU A 126 18.14 14.25 10.04
CA LEU A 126 19.44 13.59 9.98
C LEU A 126 20.45 14.42 9.17
N ALA A 127 20.06 14.95 8.01
CA ALA A 127 20.91 15.81 7.19
C ALA A 127 21.30 17.10 7.93
N LEU A 128 20.35 17.75 8.62
CA LEU A 128 20.63 18.95 9.42
C LEU A 128 21.63 18.67 10.57
N LEU A 129 21.58 17.48 11.17
CA LEU A 129 22.55 17.09 12.19
C LEU A 129 23.92 16.82 11.57
N ASP A 130 23.97 16.11 10.44
CA ASP A 130 25.21 15.79 9.74
C ASP A 130 25.93 17.06 9.26
N ASP A 131 25.18 18.09 8.85
CA ASP A 131 25.70 19.42 8.47
C ASP A 131 26.05 20.30 9.70
N GLY A 132 25.81 19.82 10.92
CA GLY A 132 26.06 20.58 12.16
C GLY A 132 25.13 21.78 12.37
N LEU A 133 24.01 21.85 11.64
CA LEU A 133 23.02 22.94 11.73
C LEU A 133 22.10 22.79 12.93
N ILE A 134 21.95 21.56 13.45
CA ILE A 134 21.27 21.27 14.70
C ILE A 134 22.14 20.40 15.60
N THR A 135 21.87 20.46 16.90
CA THR A 135 22.52 19.64 17.92
C THR A 135 21.72 18.36 18.21
N LEU A 136 22.37 17.38 18.86
CA LEU A 136 21.69 16.18 19.34
C LEU A 136 20.55 16.50 20.33
N GLN A 137 20.68 17.54 21.15
CA GLN A 137 19.61 17.98 22.06
C GLN A 137 18.40 18.51 21.29
N GLN A 138 18.61 19.31 20.24
CA GLN A 138 17.52 19.79 19.38
C GLN A 138 16.85 18.63 18.63
N LEU A 139 17.63 17.67 18.16
CA LEU A 139 17.10 16.45 17.55
C LEU A 139 16.24 15.63 18.53
N ALA A 140 16.71 15.50 19.77
CA ALA A 140 15.97 14.78 20.81
C ALA A 140 14.63 15.46 21.15
N ALA A 141 14.56 16.79 21.05
CA ALA A 141 13.34 17.55 21.28
C ALA A 141 12.27 17.35 20.20
N GLU A 142 12.65 17.02 18.96
CA GLU A 142 11.72 16.71 17.87
C GLU A 142 11.15 15.28 17.94
N LEU A 143 11.82 14.38 18.64
CA LEU A 143 11.49 12.95 18.66
C LEU A 143 10.07 12.64 19.20
N PRO A 144 9.57 13.29 20.26
CA PRO A 144 8.20 13.09 20.72
C PRO A 144 7.16 13.43 19.64
N ARG A 145 7.36 14.56 18.93
CA ARG A 145 6.48 15.02 17.85
C ARG A 145 6.42 13.99 16.72
N LEU A 146 7.57 13.47 16.28
CA LEU A 146 7.65 12.46 15.23
C LEU A 146 6.99 11.13 15.63
N ASN A 147 7.09 10.74 16.91
CA ASN A 147 6.45 9.53 17.41
C ASN A 147 4.93 9.68 17.51
N GLU A 148 4.44 10.86 17.90
CA GLU A 148 3.01 11.18 17.90
C GLU A 148 2.46 11.15 16.46
N GLU A 149 3.15 11.79 15.52
CA GLU A 149 2.80 11.74 14.10
C GLU A 149 2.79 10.29 13.56
N TYR A 150 3.78 9.47 13.93
CA TYR A 150 3.80 8.05 13.58
C TYR A 150 2.62 7.27 14.18
N ALA A 151 2.24 7.55 15.42
CA ALA A 151 1.10 6.91 16.08
C ALA A 151 -0.21 7.28 15.40
N ASP A 152 -0.40 8.56 15.06
CA ASP A 152 -1.58 9.05 14.33
C ASP A 152 -1.70 8.39 12.94
N ILE A 153 -0.57 8.24 12.23
CA ILE A 153 -0.56 7.53 10.95
C ILE A 153 -0.95 6.05 11.16
N ASN A 154 -0.43 5.40 12.21
CA ASN A 154 -0.79 4.00 12.51
C ASN A 154 -2.29 3.85 12.78
N GLU A 155 -2.90 4.77 13.54
CA GLU A 155 -4.35 4.75 13.79
C GLU A 155 -5.15 4.87 12.50
N ARG A 156 -4.76 5.79 11.60
CA ARG A 156 -5.38 5.89 10.26
C ARG A 156 -5.16 4.63 9.42
N ALA A 157 -3.99 4.00 9.54
CA ALA A 157 -3.62 2.79 8.83
C ALA A 157 -4.45 1.56 9.24
N GLU A 158 -5.06 1.53 10.43
CA GLU A 158 -5.89 0.40 10.90
C GLU A 158 -7.07 0.11 9.97
N ARG A 159 -7.58 1.14 9.29
CA ARG A 159 -8.66 1.02 8.30
C ARG A 159 -8.22 0.32 7.01
N PHE A 160 -6.91 0.24 6.76
CA PHE A 160 -6.30 -0.23 5.52
C PHE A 160 -5.25 -1.30 5.77
N ILE A 161 -5.73 -2.49 6.18
CA ILE A 161 -4.87 -3.59 6.61
C ILE A 161 -3.96 -4.08 5.45
N VAL A 162 -2.66 -4.08 5.72
CA VAL A 162 -1.61 -4.66 4.87
C VAL A 162 -1.42 -6.12 5.23
N THR A 163 -1.31 -7.01 4.22
CA THR A 163 -1.09 -8.43 4.52
C THR A 163 0.38 -8.73 4.82
N PRO A 164 0.70 -9.80 5.58
CA PRO A 164 2.08 -10.18 5.89
C PRO A 164 2.95 -10.38 4.63
N ALA A 165 2.36 -10.88 3.55
CA ALA A 165 3.04 -11.04 2.26
C ALA A 165 3.46 -9.69 1.65
N GLU A 166 2.62 -8.66 1.76
CA GLU A 166 2.89 -7.32 1.24
C GLU A 166 3.97 -6.62 2.03
N TYR A 167 3.92 -6.75 3.36
CA TYR A 167 4.96 -6.28 4.25
C TYR A 167 6.30 -6.97 3.96
N ALA A 168 6.30 -8.31 3.84
CA ALA A 168 7.50 -9.08 3.52
C ALA A 168 8.08 -8.70 2.15
N GLN A 169 7.23 -8.49 1.14
CA GLN A 169 7.64 -8.04 -0.18
C GLN A 169 8.27 -6.63 -0.14
N ALA A 170 7.67 -5.71 0.61
CA ALA A 170 8.20 -4.36 0.80
C ALA A 170 9.58 -4.37 1.46
N ARG A 171 9.74 -5.14 2.54
CA ARG A 171 11.01 -5.28 3.25
C ARG A 171 12.09 -5.89 2.37
N ARG A 172 11.80 -6.96 1.63
CA ARG A 172 12.76 -7.60 0.70
C ARG A 172 13.28 -6.61 -0.34
N ARG A 173 12.38 -5.83 -0.95
CA ARG A 173 12.70 -4.82 -1.97
C ARG A 173 13.59 -3.70 -1.41
N MET A 174 13.31 -3.23 -0.19
CA MET A 174 14.14 -2.23 0.47
C MET A 174 15.55 -2.74 0.75
N VAL A 175 15.68 -3.93 1.32
CA VAL A 175 16.98 -4.55 1.59
C VAL A 175 17.78 -4.75 0.30
N SER A 176 17.14 -5.24 -0.77
CA SER A 176 17.80 -5.42 -2.08
C SER A 176 18.24 -4.09 -2.70
N ALA A 177 17.46 -3.02 -2.51
CA ALA A 177 17.81 -1.69 -3.03
C ALA A 177 19.02 -1.10 -2.27
N SER A 178 19.09 -1.31 -0.95
CA SER A 178 20.22 -0.85 -0.12
C SER A 178 21.51 -1.64 -0.36
N GLY A 179 21.41 -2.93 -0.76
CA GLY A 179 22.57 -3.78 -1.07
C GLY A 179 23.19 -3.55 -2.46
N GLY A 180 22.46 -2.89 -3.38
CA GLY A 180 22.92 -2.65 -4.77
C GLY A 180 23.77 -1.39 -4.96
N THR A 181 23.86 -0.50 -3.98
CA THR A 181 24.56 0.80 -4.12
C THR A 181 26.09 0.70 -3.99
N GLN A 182 26.66 -0.47 -3.69
CA GLN A 182 28.12 -0.65 -3.59
C GLN A 182 28.84 -0.99 -4.91
N THR A 183 28.16 -1.00 -6.06
CA THR A 183 28.80 -1.35 -7.36
C THR A 183 28.89 -0.20 -8.38
N LEU A 184 28.87 1.06 -7.94
CA LEU A 184 29.29 2.19 -8.77
C LEU A 184 30.59 2.78 -8.22
N LYS A 185 31.67 2.01 -8.35
CA LYS A 185 33.01 2.56 -8.44
C LYS A 185 33.25 2.76 -9.94
N GLU A 186 32.99 3.96 -10.43
CA GLU A 186 33.36 4.33 -11.81
C GLU A 186 34.90 4.25 -11.96
N PRO A 187 35.40 3.88 -13.15
CA PRO A 187 36.83 3.80 -13.45
C PRO A 187 37.54 5.16 -13.43
#